data_AF-A0A1H7V210-F1
#
_entry.id   AF-A0A1H7V210-F1
#
_cell.length_a   1.000
_cell.length_b   1.000
_cell.length_c   1.000
_cell.angle_alpha   90.00
_cell.angle_beta   90.00
_cell.angle_gamma   90.00
#
_symmetry.space_group_name_H-M   'P 1'
#
loop_
_entity.id
_entity.type
_entity.pdbx_description
1 polymer ?
#
loop_
_entity_poly.entity_id
_entity_poly.type
_entity_poly.pdbx_seq_one_letter_code
_entity_poly.pdbx_strand_id
1 'polypeptide(L)'
;MKQNLVALLCSILALTACAKSKTESAISEPTSKHSVSSKQDPVLQKRIDQLVEKTKKNMIFVEGGEYLMGDFGLVTPELEKTVPNSAALKNPKGNTLDPHEQKLPFTPDDDNKPPHKVILDSFEMTNNKITLADFLIYLDANNITHPEYLDDYPKAVFDKLPAGANWQQSQNYCIWLGKQIGKKMNLPTEAQWEYAARNKGQYVAYATNNGNIENGVNVFSFSQYREIGEKYRYHNFSHLPVLGETPPNPLGFYDMVTNNKEWMFDWYDANYYKNSEIKNPKGPNSGEYKVVRSSLPQGGDNAKHGEGINFVRKKADPKAVSEGTDGKIRDASESFSFRCTA
;
A
#
# COMPACT_ATOMS: atom_id res chain seq x y z
N MET A 1 63.14 30.87 52.57
CA MET A 1 61.92 30.55 53.36
C MET A 1 60.81 30.16 52.39
N LYS A 2 60.41 28.88 52.44
CA LYS A 2 59.17 28.18 51.97
C LYS A 2 58.36 28.77 50.77
N GLN A 3 58.32 28.09 49.62
CA GLN A 3 57.26 27.13 49.11
C GLN A 3 56.28 27.86 48.14
N ASN A 4 55.81 27.40 46.96
CA ASN A 4 55.70 26.12 46.22
C ASN A 4 55.55 26.41 44.68
N LEU A 5 56.27 25.73 43.77
CA LEU A 5 55.88 24.64 42.82
C LEU A 5 54.84 24.98 41.71
N VAL A 6 55.15 25.07 40.39
CA VAL A 6 55.44 24.04 39.31
C VAL A 6 54.13 23.51 38.65
N ALA A 7 53.91 23.25 37.34
CA ALA A 7 54.69 22.90 36.12
C ALA A 7 53.96 23.42 34.85
N LEU A 8 54.63 23.99 33.84
CA LEU A 8 55.28 23.40 32.65
C LEU A 8 54.31 22.83 31.56
N LEU A 9 54.08 23.64 30.51
CA LEU A 9 53.48 23.24 29.23
C LEU A 9 54.49 23.55 28.12
N CYS A 10 54.91 22.53 27.39
CA CYS A 10 55.72 22.64 26.17
C CYS A 10 55.13 21.69 25.14
N SER A 11 54.83 22.18 23.95
CA SER A 11 55.04 21.45 22.69
C SER A 11 54.92 22.40 21.50
N ILE A 12 55.93 22.29 20.63
CA ILE A 12 56.27 23.15 19.50
C ILE A 12 55.82 22.47 18.20
N LEU A 13 55.42 23.29 17.24
CA LEU A 13 55.17 22.98 15.83
C LEU A 13 56.39 22.41 15.10
N ALA A 14 56.19 21.40 14.25
CA ALA A 14 56.96 21.22 13.02
C ALA A 14 56.18 20.43 11.95
N LEU A 15 56.34 20.87 10.70
CA LEU A 15 55.70 20.45 9.45
C LEU A 15 56.10 19.02 8.99
N THR A 16 55.20 18.33 8.28
CA THR A 16 55.55 17.44 7.15
C THR A 16 54.39 17.30 6.16
N ALA A 17 54.73 17.28 4.87
CA ALA A 17 53.86 16.97 3.74
C ALA A 17 53.89 15.46 3.43
N CYS A 18 52.76 14.87 3.03
CA CYS A 18 52.62 13.59 2.30
C CYS A 18 51.25 13.62 1.58
N ALA A 19 51.19 13.70 0.24
CA ALA A 19 51.27 12.60 -0.73
C ALA A 19 50.04 11.66 -0.73
N LYS A 20 49.38 11.60 -1.90
CA LYS A 20 48.27 10.69 -2.27
C LYS A 20 48.58 9.22 -1.91
N SER A 21 47.62 8.55 -1.28
CA SER A 21 47.34 7.13 -1.55
C SER A 21 45.83 6.90 -1.53
N LYS A 22 45.29 6.40 -2.64
CA LYS A 22 43.98 5.75 -2.68
C LYS A 22 44.04 4.56 -1.74
N THR A 23 43.13 4.52 -0.77
CA THR A 23 42.85 3.29 -0.03
C THR A 23 41.35 3.07 -0.09
N GLU A 24 40.96 2.15 -0.96
CA GLU A 24 39.64 1.53 -1.00
C GLU A 24 39.36 0.94 0.39
N SER A 25 38.43 1.56 1.13
CA SER A 25 37.78 0.90 2.25
C SER A 25 36.63 0.08 1.69
N ALA A 26 36.94 -1.20 1.42
CA ALA A 26 36.00 -2.24 1.06
C ALA A 26 34.84 -2.26 2.06
N ILE A 27 33.66 -1.87 1.60
CA ILE A 27 32.41 -2.25 2.23
C ILE A 27 32.26 -3.74 1.92
N SER A 28 32.39 -4.56 2.95
CA SER A 28 32.16 -6.00 2.88
C SER A 28 30.72 -6.25 2.42
N GLU A 29 30.57 -6.57 1.14
CA GLU A 29 29.40 -7.27 0.61
C GLU A 29 29.15 -8.51 1.46
N PRO A 30 27.91 -8.83 1.85
CA PRO A 30 27.61 -10.18 2.30
C PRO A 30 27.76 -11.09 1.09
N THR A 31 28.91 -11.76 0.99
CA THR A 31 29.13 -12.87 0.07
C THR A 31 28.21 -14.03 0.44
N SER A 32 26.96 -13.95 0.00
CA SER A 32 26.11 -15.12 -0.23
C SER A 32 26.53 -15.74 -1.56
N LYS A 33 27.64 -16.47 -1.55
CA LYS A 33 27.90 -17.49 -2.57
C LYS A 33 27.06 -18.72 -2.23
N HIS A 34 25.79 -18.66 -2.55
CA HIS A 34 25.00 -19.85 -2.86
C HIS A 34 24.38 -19.67 -4.24
N SER A 35 25.22 -19.85 -5.26
CA SER A 35 24.76 -20.32 -6.56
C SER A 35 24.30 -21.76 -6.41
N VAL A 36 23.12 -21.97 -5.85
CA VAL A 36 22.38 -23.22 -6.04
C VAL A 36 21.50 -23.00 -7.25
N SER A 37 22.05 -23.31 -8.43
CA SER A 37 21.24 -23.64 -9.60
C SER A 37 20.56 -24.99 -9.31
N SER A 38 19.59 -25.01 -8.40
CA SER A 38 18.62 -26.10 -8.37
C SER A 38 17.70 -25.84 -9.54
N LYS A 39 17.54 -26.83 -10.42
CA LYS A 39 16.40 -26.84 -11.33
C LYS A 39 15.17 -26.67 -10.45
N GLN A 40 14.45 -25.54 -10.58
CA GLN A 40 13.19 -25.34 -9.89
C GLN A 40 12.32 -26.57 -10.12
N ASP A 41 11.74 -27.10 -9.04
CA ASP A 41 10.80 -28.21 -9.08
C ASP A 41 9.80 -27.97 -10.24
N PRO A 42 9.68 -28.90 -11.22
CA PRO A 42 8.79 -28.72 -12.36
C PRO A 42 7.35 -28.38 -11.97
N VAL A 43 6.89 -28.83 -10.79
CA VAL A 43 5.57 -28.49 -10.24
C VAL A 43 5.51 -27.02 -9.83
N LEU A 44 6.55 -26.54 -9.13
CA LEU A 44 6.67 -25.14 -8.72
C LEU A 44 6.81 -24.20 -9.93
N GLN A 45 7.60 -24.59 -10.94
CA GLN A 45 7.73 -23.81 -12.15
C GLN A 45 6.38 -23.66 -12.86
N LYS A 46 5.61 -24.74 -12.97
CA LYS A 46 4.26 -24.68 -13.55
C LYS A 46 3.33 -23.72 -12.78
N ARG A 47 3.42 -23.68 -11.44
CA ARG A 47 2.66 -22.73 -10.60
C ARG A 47 3.09 -21.28 -10.86
N ILE A 48 4.40 -21.03 -11.01
CA ILE A 48 4.93 -19.70 -11.37
C ILE A 48 4.42 -19.28 -12.75
N ASP A 49 4.47 -20.17 -13.75
CA ASP A 49 4.00 -19.87 -15.11
C ASP A 49 2.50 -19.53 -15.12
N GLN A 50 1.69 -20.27 -14.35
CA GLN A 50 0.27 -19.99 -14.17
C GLN A 50 0.01 -18.64 -13.50
N LEU A 51 0.81 -18.29 -12.48
CA LEU A 51 0.76 -16.99 -11.83
C LEU A 51 1.10 -15.87 -12.82
N VAL A 52 2.17 -16.02 -13.62
CA VAL A 52 2.58 -15.06 -14.65
C VAL A 52 1.45 -14.77 -15.64
N GLU A 53 0.82 -15.81 -16.18
CA GLU A 53 -0.28 -15.65 -17.15
C GLU A 53 -1.53 -15.04 -16.49
N LYS A 54 -1.85 -15.45 -15.27
CA LYS A 54 -2.93 -14.84 -14.47
C LYS A 54 -2.68 -13.35 -14.23
N THR A 55 -1.47 -12.99 -13.81
CA THR A 55 -1.09 -11.60 -13.53
C THR A 55 -1.20 -10.75 -14.79
N LYS A 56 -0.61 -11.17 -15.92
CA LYS A 56 -0.68 -10.41 -17.17
C LYS A 56 -2.11 -10.11 -17.62
N LYS A 57 -3.04 -11.07 -17.41
CA LYS A 57 -4.47 -10.90 -17.73
C LYS A 57 -5.17 -9.92 -16.79
N ASN A 58 -4.71 -9.81 -15.55
CA ASN A 58 -5.37 -9.09 -14.47
C ASN A 58 -4.74 -7.71 -14.18
N MET A 59 -3.68 -7.32 -14.89
CA MET A 59 -3.15 -5.96 -14.83
C MET A 59 -4.12 -4.99 -15.52
N ILE A 60 -4.44 -3.90 -14.85
CA ILE A 60 -5.24 -2.81 -15.40
C ILE A 60 -4.31 -1.67 -15.77
N PHE A 61 -4.33 -1.27 -17.04
CA PHE A 61 -3.70 -0.03 -17.48
C PHE A 61 -4.52 1.16 -17.01
N VAL A 62 -3.87 2.08 -16.31
CA VAL A 62 -4.44 3.35 -15.85
C VAL A 62 -3.74 4.47 -16.61
N GLU A 63 -4.50 5.14 -17.47
CA GLU A 63 -4.05 6.36 -18.13
C GLU A 63 -3.76 7.43 -17.07
N GLY A 64 -2.55 7.97 -17.09
CA GLY A 64 -2.12 9.04 -16.19
C GLY A 64 -2.84 10.36 -16.44
N GLY A 65 -2.58 11.33 -15.57
CA GLY A 65 -3.22 12.64 -15.64
C GLY A 65 -3.03 13.44 -14.37
N GLU A 66 -3.74 14.55 -14.28
CA GLU A 66 -3.71 15.42 -13.11
C GLU A 66 -5.02 15.32 -12.31
N TYR A 67 -4.93 15.43 -10.99
CA TYR A 67 -6.08 15.46 -10.09
C TYR A 67 -5.75 16.16 -8.77
N LEU A 68 -6.78 16.47 -7.99
CA LEU A 68 -6.64 16.93 -6.62
C LEU A 68 -6.65 15.72 -5.68
N MET A 69 -5.48 15.40 -5.12
CA MET A 69 -5.29 14.33 -4.15
C MET A 69 -5.63 14.82 -2.74
N GLY A 70 -6.29 13.96 -1.95
CA GLY A 70 -6.68 14.23 -0.58
C GLY A 70 -8.18 14.49 -0.41
N ASP A 71 -8.55 14.87 0.81
CA ASP A 71 -9.92 15.24 1.14
C ASP A 71 -10.31 16.48 0.34
N PHE A 72 -11.16 16.28 -0.66
CA PHE A 72 -11.54 17.35 -1.58
C PHE A 72 -12.57 18.30 -0.95
N GLY A 73 -13.24 17.90 0.14
CA GLY A 73 -14.28 18.67 0.81
C GLY A 73 -15.16 19.50 -0.15
N LEU A 74 -15.18 20.82 0.08
CA LEU A 74 -15.64 21.82 -0.88
C LEU A 74 -14.51 22.18 -1.85
N VAL A 75 -14.63 21.76 -3.11
CA VAL A 75 -13.69 22.17 -4.16
C VAL A 75 -14.16 23.51 -4.75
N THR A 76 -13.34 24.55 -4.63
CA THR A 76 -13.63 25.85 -5.23
C THR A 76 -13.22 25.91 -6.70
N PRO A 77 -13.81 26.80 -7.52
CA PRO A 77 -13.37 27.02 -8.90
C PRO A 77 -11.88 27.36 -9.02
N GLU A 78 -11.30 28.03 -8.01
CA GLU A 78 -9.88 28.35 -7.95
C GLU A 78 -9.00 27.10 -7.81
N LEU A 79 -9.43 26.13 -6.98
CA LEU A 79 -8.75 24.84 -6.83
C LEU A 79 -8.86 24.01 -8.11
N GLU A 80 -10.04 23.97 -8.73
CA GLU A 80 -10.25 23.25 -10.00
C GLU A 80 -9.36 23.76 -11.14
N LYS A 81 -9.15 25.08 -11.22
CA LYS A 81 -8.25 25.71 -12.21
C LYS A 81 -6.81 25.20 -12.12
N THR A 82 -6.39 24.61 -10.99
CA THR A 82 -5.06 24.03 -10.85
C THR A 82 -4.91 22.71 -11.61
N VAL A 83 -6.01 22.02 -11.93
CA VAL A 83 -6.05 20.72 -12.60
C VAL A 83 -6.99 20.71 -13.82
N PRO A 84 -6.79 21.61 -14.80
CA PRO A 84 -7.74 21.84 -15.90
C PRO A 84 -8.04 20.61 -16.77
N ASN A 85 -7.20 19.58 -16.75
CA ASN A 85 -7.38 18.35 -17.51
C ASN A 85 -7.91 17.17 -16.69
N SER A 86 -8.20 17.37 -15.41
CA SER A 86 -8.70 16.32 -14.50
C SER A 86 -9.98 15.66 -15.04
N ALA A 87 -10.10 14.35 -14.83
CA ALA A 87 -11.32 13.62 -15.15
C ALA A 87 -12.53 14.10 -14.33
N ALA A 88 -12.29 14.71 -13.16
CA ALA A 88 -13.34 15.32 -12.33
C ALA A 88 -14.09 16.44 -13.07
N LEU A 89 -13.38 17.24 -13.87
CA LEU A 89 -13.95 18.37 -14.63
C LEU A 89 -14.67 17.91 -15.91
N LYS A 90 -14.29 16.76 -16.46
CA LYS A 90 -14.84 16.21 -17.71
C LYS A 90 -16.04 15.28 -17.49
N ASN A 91 -16.38 14.95 -16.25
CA ASN A 91 -17.54 14.14 -15.92
C ASN A 91 -18.81 15.02 -16.01
N PRO A 92 -19.81 14.71 -16.86
CA PRO A 92 -21.06 15.48 -16.96
C PRO A 92 -21.95 15.40 -15.71
N LYS A 93 -21.59 14.59 -14.70
CA LYS A 93 -22.15 14.62 -13.34
C LYS A 93 -21.27 15.39 -12.34
N GLY A 94 -20.19 16.03 -12.80
CA GLY A 94 -19.17 16.73 -12.01
C GLY A 94 -19.68 18.00 -11.32
N ASN A 95 -19.11 18.26 -10.14
CA ASN A 95 -19.47 19.27 -9.13
C ASN A 95 -19.76 20.69 -9.64
N THR A 96 -20.96 20.95 -10.15
CA THR A 96 -21.57 22.30 -10.10
C THR A 96 -22.48 22.50 -8.89
N LEU A 97 -22.71 21.44 -8.10
CA LEU A 97 -23.59 21.43 -6.95
C LEU A 97 -22.77 21.30 -5.67
N ASP A 98 -23.15 22.08 -4.67
CA ASP A 98 -22.51 22.17 -3.36
C ASP A 98 -22.24 20.76 -2.77
N PRO A 99 -20.99 20.41 -2.43
CA PRO A 99 -20.66 19.16 -1.72
C PRO A 99 -21.48 18.92 -0.43
N HIS A 100 -22.09 19.95 0.16
CA HIS A 100 -23.10 19.81 1.20
C HIS A 100 -24.44 19.22 0.70
N GLU A 101 -24.88 19.53 -0.52
CA GLU A 101 -26.06 18.93 -1.16
C GLU A 101 -25.83 17.44 -1.48
N GLN A 102 -24.59 17.06 -1.80
CA GLN A 102 -24.20 15.66 -2.01
C GLN A 102 -23.94 14.88 -0.71
N LYS A 103 -23.93 15.56 0.46
CA LYS A 103 -23.56 14.96 1.76
C LYS A 103 -22.24 14.20 1.69
N LEU A 104 -21.25 14.75 0.96
CA LEU A 104 -19.95 14.11 0.82
C LEU A 104 -19.31 13.99 2.21
N PRO A 105 -18.74 12.81 2.54
CA PRO A 105 -18.19 12.58 3.87
C PRO A 105 -16.93 13.43 4.05
N PHE A 106 -16.94 14.34 5.02
CA PHE A 106 -15.73 14.99 5.50
C PHE A 106 -15.00 14.03 6.42
N THR A 107 -13.68 13.92 6.25
CA THR A 107 -12.85 13.21 7.22
C THR A 107 -12.44 14.16 8.34
N PRO A 108 -12.42 13.73 9.60
CA PRO A 108 -11.96 14.55 10.72
C PRO A 108 -10.44 14.73 10.74
N ASP A 109 -9.70 13.94 9.97
CA ASP A 109 -8.24 13.92 9.96
C ASP A 109 -7.66 15.14 9.23
N ASP A 110 -6.59 15.72 9.76
CA ASP A 110 -5.89 16.85 9.13
C ASP A 110 -4.82 16.40 8.11
N ASP A 111 -4.40 15.15 8.18
CA ASP A 111 -3.25 14.64 7.42
C ASP A 111 -3.54 14.37 5.93
N ASN A 112 -4.80 14.47 5.53
CA ASN A 112 -5.27 14.38 4.15
C ASN A 112 -5.72 15.73 3.57
N LYS A 113 -5.42 16.82 4.28
CA LYS A 113 -5.73 18.21 3.91
C LYS A 113 -4.45 19.06 3.83
N PRO A 114 -4.44 20.13 3.01
CA PRO A 114 -5.45 20.45 2.00
C PRO A 114 -5.38 19.48 0.81
N PRO A 115 -6.44 19.42 -0.02
CA PRO A 115 -6.32 18.75 -1.30
C PRO A 115 -5.26 19.47 -2.15
N HIS A 116 -4.41 18.72 -2.83
CA HIS A 116 -3.26 19.26 -3.55
C HIS A 116 -3.13 18.64 -4.95
N LYS A 117 -2.52 19.39 -5.86
CA LYS A 117 -2.32 18.96 -7.23
C LYS A 117 -1.30 17.82 -7.30
N VAL A 118 -1.69 16.74 -7.98
CA VAL A 118 -0.80 15.65 -8.37
C VAL A 118 -0.92 15.37 -9.86
N ILE A 119 0.20 15.07 -10.51
CA ILE A 119 0.32 14.61 -11.89
C ILE A 119 0.97 13.23 -11.87
N LEU A 120 0.29 12.24 -12.43
CA LEU A 120 0.79 10.88 -12.59
C LEU A 120 1.09 10.58 -14.05
N ASP A 121 2.22 9.94 -14.31
CA ASP A 121 2.43 9.21 -15.56
C ASP A 121 1.51 7.97 -15.57
N SER A 122 1.20 7.43 -16.76
CA SER A 122 0.41 6.20 -16.87
C SER A 122 1.14 5.03 -16.21
N PHE A 123 0.38 4.12 -15.62
CA PHE A 123 0.89 2.95 -14.90
C PHE A 123 -0.03 1.75 -15.11
N GLU A 124 0.42 0.57 -14.70
CA GLU A 124 -0.46 -0.60 -14.60
C GLU A 124 -0.50 -1.10 -13.16
N MET A 125 -1.66 -1.58 -12.70
CA MET A 125 -1.80 -2.12 -11.34
C MET A 125 -2.63 -3.41 -11.35
N THR A 126 -2.34 -4.35 -10.46
CA THR A 126 -3.15 -5.57 -10.31
C THR A 126 -4.59 -5.22 -9.93
N ASN A 127 -5.57 -5.81 -10.61
CA ASN A 127 -7.01 -5.52 -10.39
C ASN A 127 -7.50 -5.85 -8.97
N ASN A 128 -6.84 -6.78 -8.30
CA ASN A 128 -7.14 -7.29 -6.97
C ASN A 128 -5.92 -7.17 -6.06
N LYS A 129 -6.17 -7.20 -4.74
CA LYS A 129 -5.16 -7.56 -3.73
C LYS A 129 -4.53 -8.89 -4.13
N ILE A 130 -3.22 -9.05 -3.90
CA ILE A 130 -2.52 -10.32 -4.15
C ILE A 130 -3.16 -11.39 -3.28
N THR A 131 -3.52 -12.54 -3.86
CA THR A 131 -4.16 -13.62 -3.11
C THR A 131 -3.13 -14.38 -2.26
N LEU A 132 -3.58 -15.00 -1.18
CA LEU A 132 -2.75 -15.81 -0.32
C LEU A 132 -2.12 -16.98 -1.09
N ALA A 133 -2.89 -17.64 -1.96
CA ALA A 133 -2.36 -18.69 -2.83
C ALA A 133 -1.23 -18.21 -3.76
N ASP A 134 -1.37 -17.01 -4.35
CA ASP A 134 -0.35 -16.44 -5.24
C ASP A 134 0.91 -16.05 -4.45
N PHE A 135 0.74 -15.54 -3.22
CA PHE A 135 1.85 -15.21 -2.32
C PHE A 135 2.62 -16.45 -1.86
N LEU A 136 1.93 -17.56 -1.58
CA LEU A 136 2.57 -18.83 -1.21
C LEU A 136 3.47 -19.38 -2.32
N ILE A 137 3.14 -19.16 -3.60
CA ILE A 137 4.04 -19.52 -4.72
C ILE A 137 5.36 -18.76 -4.62
N TYR A 138 5.32 -17.47 -4.29
CA TYR A 138 6.52 -16.67 -4.07
C TYR A 138 7.33 -17.16 -2.87
N LEU A 139 6.67 -17.48 -1.74
CA LEU A 139 7.36 -17.99 -0.56
C LEU A 139 8.08 -19.31 -0.88
N ASP A 140 7.38 -20.24 -1.55
CA ASP A 140 7.95 -21.52 -2.01
C ASP A 140 9.14 -21.29 -2.95
N ALA A 141 9.00 -20.39 -3.94
CA ALA A 141 10.04 -20.09 -4.92
C ALA A 141 11.31 -19.48 -4.33
N ASN A 142 11.21 -18.88 -3.14
CA ASN A 142 12.32 -18.20 -2.48
C ASN A 142 12.74 -18.88 -1.17
N ASN A 143 12.21 -20.08 -0.87
CA ASN A 143 12.44 -20.82 0.37
C ASN A 143 12.18 -19.98 1.63
N ILE A 144 11.11 -19.18 1.61
CA ILE A 144 10.68 -18.36 2.74
C ILE A 144 9.63 -19.13 3.52
N THR A 145 9.76 -19.16 4.84
CA THR A 145 8.80 -19.81 5.74
C THR A 145 7.40 -19.23 5.55
N HIS A 146 6.41 -20.12 5.52
CA HIS A 146 5.00 -19.73 5.47
C HIS A 146 4.57 -19.04 6.78
N PRO A 147 3.64 -18.08 6.72
CA PRO A 147 3.18 -17.39 7.92
C PRO A 147 2.32 -18.30 8.81
N GLU A 148 2.35 -18.07 10.12
CA GLU A 148 1.62 -18.90 11.10
C GLU A 148 0.10 -18.76 10.95
N TYR A 149 -0.40 -17.59 10.53
CA TYR A 149 -1.84 -17.34 10.37
C TYR A 149 -2.50 -18.25 9.32
N LEU A 150 -1.74 -19.02 8.52
CA LEU A 150 -2.34 -20.00 7.59
C LEU A 150 -3.24 -21.01 8.30
N ASP A 151 -2.94 -21.34 9.55
CA ASP A 151 -3.70 -22.30 10.34
C ASP A 151 -5.08 -21.77 10.76
N ASP A 152 -5.28 -20.44 10.70
CA ASP A 152 -6.56 -19.80 10.99
C ASP A 152 -7.56 -19.91 9.83
N TYR A 153 -7.11 -20.30 8.64
CA TYR A 153 -7.92 -20.30 7.42
C TYR A 153 -8.04 -21.71 6.79
N PRO A 154 -9.22 -22.07 6.27
CA PRO A 154 -9.36 -23.29 5.47
C PRO A 154 -8.51 -23.21 4.19
N LYS A 155 -7.68 -24.23 3.92
CA LYS A 155 -6.83 -24.27 2.71
C LYS A 155 -7.60 -24.08 1.39
N ALA A 156 -8.85 -24.53 1.36
CA ALA A 156 -9.72 -24.43 0.18
C ALA A 156 -10.13 -22.99 -0.19
N VAL A 157 -9.83 -21.99 0.65
CA VAL A 157 -10.13 -20.56 0.37
C VAL A 157 -8.90 -19.71 0.09
N PHE A 158 -7.69 -20.27 0.11
CA PHE A 158 -6.46 -19.47 -0.03
C PHE A 158 -6.37 -18.69 -1.35
N ASP A 159 -7.03 -19.17 -2.42
CA ASP A 159 -7.10 -18.48 -3.71
C ASP A 159 -8.06 -17.27 -3.71
N LYS A 160 -8.87 -17.13 -2.66
CA LYS A 160 -9.85 -16.06 -2.48
C LYS A 160 -9.56 -15.11 -1.33
N LEU A 161 -8.57 -15.42 -0.49
CA LEU A 161 -8.14 -14.53 0.58
C LEU A 161 -6.99 -13.65 0.08
N PRO A 162 -6.88 -12.40 0.54
CA PRO A 162 -5.69 -11.61 0.33
C PRO A 162 -4.52 -12.18 1.13
N ALA A 163 -3.31 -11.98 0.60
CA ALA A 163 -2.09 -12.29 1.32
C ALA A 163 -1.87 -11.30 2.47
N GLY A 164 -1.61 -11.82 3.67
CA GLY A 164 -1.12 -11.06 4.81
C GLY A 164 0.40 -11.00 4.80
N ALA A 165 0.98 -9.81 4.84
CA ALA A 165 2.43 -9.65 4.84
C ALA A 165 2.85 -8.33 5.48
N ASN A 166 4.08 -8.28 5.99
CA ASN A 166 4.69 -7.01 6.35
C ASN A 166 5.11 -6.22 5.10
N TRP A 167 5.40 -4.93 5.26
CA TRP A 167 5.67 -4.03 4.14
C TRP A 167 6.82 -4.51 3.25
N GLN A 168 7.90 -5.01 3.86
CA GLN A 168 9.08 -5.46 3.13
C GLN A 168 8.82 -6.74 2.33
N GLN A 169 8.06 -7.69 2.89
CA GLN A 169 7.64 -8.89 2.18
C GLN A 169 6.74 -8.56 0.98
N SER A 170 5.79 -7.64 1.15
CA SER A 170 4.93 -7.16 0.07
C SER A 170 5.74 -6.50 -1.06
N GLN A 171 6.66 -5.61 -0.70
CA GLN A 171 7.55 -4.95 -1.66
C GLN A 171 8.44 -5.96 -2.40
N ASN A 172 9.01 -6.94 -1.69
CA ASN A 172 9.84 -7.99 -2.29
C ASN A 172 9.03 -8.88 -3.25
N TYR A 173 7.78 -9.22 -2.89
CA TYR A 173 6.88 -9.95 -3.78
C TYR A 173 6.65 -9.18 -5.07
N CYS A 174 6.31 -7.89 -5.01
CA CYS A 174 6.05 -7.10 -6.21
C CYS A 174 7.30 -7.02 -7.10
N ILE A 175 8.48 -6.82 -6.53
CA ILE A 175 9.75 -6.85 -7.29
C ILE A 175 9.96 -8.22 -7.94
N TRP A 176 9.74 -9.32 -7.21
CA TRP A 176 9.89 -10.67 -7.72
C TRP A 176 8.91 -10.96 -8.85
N LEU A 177 7.63 -10.62 -8.68
CA LEU A 177 6.58 -10.81 -9.68
C LEU A 177 6.90 -10.00 -10.95
N GLY A 178 7.37 -8.76 -10.79
CA GLY A 178 7.85 -7.92 -11.87
C GLY A 178 8.92 -8.62 -12.72
N LYS A 179 9.91 -9.26 -12.08
CA LYS A 179 10.92 -10.06 -12.79
C LYS A 179 10.29 -11.22 -13.58
N GLN A 180 9.28 -11.89 -13.03
CA GLN A 180 8.61 -13.01 -13.72
C GLN A 180 7.85 -12.55 -14.97
N ILE A 181 7.27 -11.34 -14.94
CA ILE A 181 6.45 -10.82 -16.05
C ILE A 181 7.20 -9.82 -16.95
N GLY A 182 8.49 -9.56 -16.69
CA GLY A 182 9.30 -8.61 -17.46
C GLY A 182 8.96 -7.14 -17.24
N LYS A 183 8.45 -6.76 -16.07
CA LYS A 183 8.08 -5.39 -15.69
C LYS A 183 8.78 -4.94 -14.41
N LYS A 184 9.06 -3.65 -14.26
CA LYS A 184 9.60 -3.10 -13.00
C LYS A 184 8.45 -2.81 -12.05
N MET A 185 8.13 -3.77 -11.18
CA MET A 185 6.99 -3.63 -10.26
C MET A 185 7.41 -3.26 -8.84
N ASN A 186 6.54 -2.52 -8.15
CA ASN A 186 6.64 -2.14 -6.74
C ASN A 186 5.24 -2.15 -6.11
N LEU A 187 5.14 -1.84 -4.81
CA LEU A 187 3.89 -1.37 -4.23
C LEU A 187 3.41 -0.08 -4.93
N PRO A 188 2.09 0.18 -5.02
CA PRO A 188 1.58 1.46 -5.49
C PRO A 188 2.07 2.60 -4.60
N THR A 189 2.30 3.77 -5.18
CA THR A 189 2.37 4.99 -4.36
C THR A 189 0.97 5.32 -3.82
N GLU A 190 0.92 6.07 -2.72
CA GLU A 190 -0.35 6.55 -2.14
C GLU A 190 -1.17 7.30 -3.20
N ALA A 191 -0.50 8.08 -4.05
CA ALA A 191 -1.12 8.82 -5.14
C ALA A 191 -1.67 7.91 -6.24
N GLN A 192 -0.91 6.91 -6.68
CA GLN A 192 -1.39 5.95 -7.67
C GLN A 192 -2.63 5.20 -7.17
N TRP A 193 -2.60 4.78 -5.90
CA TRP A 193 -3.72 4.07 -5.28
C TRP A 193 -4.97 4.95 -5.22
N GLU A 194 -4.86 6.19 -4.72
CA GLU A 194 -6.02 7.09 -4.61
C GLU A 194 -6.56 7.48 -6.00
N TYR A 195 -5.68 7.72 -6.98
CA TYR A 195 -6.09 8.03 -8.36
C TYR A 195 -6.92 6.89 -8.98
N ALA A 196 -6.47 5.65 -8.81
CA ALA A 196 -7.18 4.46 -9.28
C ALA A 196 -8.49 4.24 -8.50
N ALA A 197 -8.48 4.40 -7.17
CA ALA A 197 -9.64 4.30 -6.30
C ALA A 197 -10.76 5.29 -6.71
N ARG A 198 -10.35 6.48 -7.16
CA ARG A 198 -11.20 7.58 -7.61
C ARG A 198 -11.52 7.59 -9.10
N ASN A 199 -11.34 6.46 -9.81
CA ASN A 199 -11.63 6.38 -11.25
C ASN A 199 -10.93 7.50 -12.05
N LYS A 200 -9.59 7.54 -11.96
CA LYS A 200 -8.74 8.59 -12.55
C LYS A 200 -8.88 9.95 -11.85
N GLY A 201 -8.97 9.93 -10.52
CA GLY A 201 -8.95 11.15 -9.70
C GLY A 201 -10.23 11.98 -9.69
N GLN A 202 -11.39 11.39 -10.03
CA GLN A 202 -12.70 12.04 -9.90
C GLN A 202 -13.06 12.31 -8.42
N TYR A 203 -14.05 13.16 -8.17
CA TYR A 203 -14.57 13.44 -6.84
C TYR A 203 -15.49 12.33 -6.33
N VAL A 204 -14.92 11.12 -6.18
CA VAL A 204 -15.60 9.92 -5.71
C VAL A 204 -15.04 9.53 -4.34
N ALA A 205 -15.91 9.43 -3.35
CA ALA A 205 -15.51 9.14 -1.97
C ALA A 205 -15.18 7.66 -1.73
N TYR A 206 -15.81 6.73 -2.46
CA TYR A 206 -15.64 5.30 -2.26
C TYR A 206 -15.30 4.59 -3.57
N ALA A 207 -14.32 3.70 -3.55
CA ALA A 207 -13.89 2.91 -4.71
C ALA A 207 -14.84 1.75 -5.03
N THR A 208 -16.13 2.05 -5.16
CA THR A 208 -17.16 1.12 -5.59
C THR A 208 -17.54 1.38 -7.05
N ASN A 209 -18.35 0.50 -7.62
CA ASN A 209 -18.87 0.62 -8.98
C ASN A 209 -19.64 1.93 -9.26
N ASN A 210 -20.23 2.53 -8.23
CA ASN A 210 -21.07 3.73 -8.36
C ASN A 210 -20.64 4.89 -7.45
N GLY A 211 -19.54 4.75 -6.71
CA GLY A 211 -19.04 5.78 -5.82
C GLY A 211 -19.80 5.94 -4.50
N ASN A 212 -20.72 5.03 -4.16
CA ASN A 212 -21.48 5.00 -2.92
C ASN A 212 -21.27 3.68 -2.15
N ILE A 213 -21.65 3.66 -0.87
CA ILE A 213 -21.65 2.46 -0.03
C ILE A 213 -23.08 1.92 0.11
N GLU A 214 -23.29 0.69 -0.33
CA GLU A 214 -24.55 -0.04 -0.32
C GLU A 214 -24.31 -1.47 0.18
N ASN A 215 -24.75 -1.72 1.42
CA ASN A 215 -24.72 -3.05 2.04
C ASN A 215 -25.42 -4.09 1.15
N GLY A 216 -24.79 -5.23 0.92
CA GLY A 216 -25.36 -6.28 0.09
C GLY A 216 -25.02 -6.17 -1.40
N VAL A 217 -24.52 -5.00 -1.84
CA VAL A 217 -24.31 -4.69 -3.26
C VAL A 217 -22.83 -4.50 -3.54
N ASN A 218 -22.23 -3.45 -2.97
CA ASN A 218 -20.82 -3.08 -3.24
C ASN A 218 -19.93 -3.08 -1.99
N VAL A 219 -20.54 -3.39 -0.85
CA VAL A 219 -19.88 -3.86 0.37
C VAL A 219 -20.74 -4.95 0.98
N PHE A 220 -20.13 -5.85 1.74
CA PHE A 220 -20.89 -6.91 2.39
C PHE A 220 -21.82 -6.39 3.48
N SER A 221 -23.02 -6.95 3.51
CA SER A 221 -23.87 -6.87 4.69
C SER A 221 -23.33 -7.79 5.80
N PHE A 222 -23.80 -7.57 7.02
CA PHE A 222 -23.50 -8.48 8.14
C PHE A 222 -24.00 -9.92 7.88
N SER A 223 -25.14 -10.09 7.21
CA SER A 223 -25.65 -11.42 6.87
C SER A 223 -24.75 -12.14 5.87
N GLN A 224 -24.24 -11.44 4.86
CA GLN A 224 -23.30 -12.03 3.88
C GLN A 224 -21.99 -12.46 4.52
N TYR A 225 -21.43 -11.67 5.44
CA TYR A 225 -20.26 -12.11 6.20
C TYR A 225 -20.52 -13.39 7.00
N ARG A 226 -21.71 -13.51 7.62
CA ARG A 226 -22.10 -14.74 8.34
C ARG A 226 -22.25 -15.92 7.39
N GLU A 227 -22.96 -15.76 6.28
CA GLU A 227 -23.19 -16.80 5.27
C GLU A 227 -21.86 -17.32 4.68
N ILE A 228 -20.92 -16.42 4.39
CA ILE A 228 -19.59 -16.79 3.92
C ILE A 228 -18.77 -17.50 5.00
N GLY A 229 -18.84 -17.02 6.25
CA GLY A 229 -18.22 -17.71 7.39
C GLY A 229 -18.73 -19.14 7.53
N GLU A 230 -20.05 -19.34 7.50
CA GLU A 230 -20.69 -20.66 7.55
C GLU A 230 -20.30 -21.54 6.36
N LYS A 231 -20.34 -21.00 5.13
CA LYS A 231 -19.98 -21.71 3.89
C LYS A 231 -18.57 -22.30 3.94
N TYR A 232 -17.62 -21.57 4.53
CA TYR A 232 -16.23 -21.99 4.61
C TYR A 232 -15.85 -22.54 5.99
N ARG A 233 -16.82 -22.70 6.91
CA ARG A 233 -16.60 -23.18 8.28
C ARG A 233 -15.59 -22.34 9.07
N TYR A 234 -15.60 -21.03 8.80
CA TYR A 234 -14.78 -20.05 9.47
C TYR A 234 -15.61 -19.37 10.57
N HIS A 235 -15.28 -19.67 11.82
CA HIS A 235 -16.05 -19.25 13.00
C HIS A 235 -15.24 -18.32 13.92
N ASN A 236 -14.29 -17.57 13.36
CA ASN A 236 -13.52 -16.58 14.11
C ASN A 236 -14.37 -15.32 14.38
N PHE A 237 -13.91 -14.48 15.31
CA PHE A 237 -14.56 -13.22 15.66
C PHE A 237 -14.52 -12.21 14.52
N SER A 238 -13.42 -12.18 13.78
CA SER A 238 -13.24 -11.33 12.59
C SER A 238 -13.99 -11.90 11.39
N HIS A 239 -14.45 -11.05 10.47
CA HIS A 239 -15.05 -11.54 9.23
C HIS A 239 -13.99 -12.08 8.25
N LEU A 240 -14.37 -13.07 7.43
CA LEU A 240 -13.49 -13.66 6.41
C LEU A 240 -13.31 -12.68 5.22
N PRO A 241 -12.09 -12.23 4.90
CA PRO A 241 -11.84 -11.23 3.85
C PRO A 241 -11.84 -11.85 2.44
N VAL A 242 -13.01 -12.30 1.95
CA VAL A 242 -13.10 -12.93 0.62
C VAL A 242 -13.05 -11.86 -0.48
N LEU A 243 -12.10 -11.99 -1.41
CA LEU A 243 -11.90 -11.07 -2.53
C LEU A 243 -12.86 -11.35 -3.70
N GLY A 244 -13.21 -10.29 -4.43
CA GLY A 244 -13.90 -10.36 -5.72
C GLY A 244 -15.39 -10.68 -5.65
N GLU A 245 -15.99 -10.57 -4.46
CA GLU A 245 -17.41 -10.90 -4.24
C GLU A 245 -18.34 -9.68 -4.41
N THR A 246 -17.78 -8.49 -4.63
CA THR A 246 -18.52 -7.25 -4.93
C THR A 246 -18.13 -6.68 -6.31
N PRO A 247 -18.99 -5.88 -6.96
CA PRO A 247 -18.66 -5.25 -8.24
C PRO A 247 -17.41 -4.34 -8.13
N PRO A 248 -16.53 -4.34 -9.15
CA PRO A 248 -15.35 -3.48 -9.15
C PRO A 248 -15.72 -2.01 -9.37
N ASN A 249 -14.79 -1.10 -9.09
CA ASN A 249 -14.91 0.28 -9.53
C ASN A 249 -14.90 0.38 -11.08
N PRO A 250 -15.24 1.54 -11.69
CA PRO A 250 -15.32 1.67 -13.14
C PRO A 250 -14.03 1.38 -13.93
N LEU A 251 -12.86 1.33 -13.27
CA LEU A 251 -11.60 0.92 -13.89
C LEU A 251 -11.37 -0.59 -13.84
N GLY A 252 -12.15 -1.33 -13.05
CA GLY A 252 -12.04 -2.78 -12.88
C GLY A 252 -11.30 -3.22 -11.60
N PHE A 253 -11.02 -2.30 -10.67
CA PHE A 253 -10.39 -2.66 -9.39
C PHE A 253 -11.44 -3.11 -8.37
N TYR A 254 -11.23 -4.28 -7.77
CA TYR A 254 -12.10 -4.81 -6.72
C TYR A 254 -11.55 -4.50 -5.32
N ASP A 255 -12.43 -4.54 -4.32
CA ASP A 255 -12.06 -4.62 -2.90
C ASP A 255 -11.12 -3.50 -2.42
N MET A 256 -11.17 -2.31 -3.03
CA MET A 256 -10.34 -1.17 -2.59
C MET A 256 -10.88 -0.54 -1.30
N VAL A 257 -12.18 -0.71 -1.01
CA VAL A 257 -12.83 -0.17 0.19
C VAL A 257 -12.44 -0.93 1.47
N THR A 258 -12.40 -2.27 1.42
CA THR A 258 -12.30 -3.12 2.62
C THR A 258 -11.54 -4.44 2.35
N ASN A 259 -11.84 -5.48 3.14
CA ASN A 259 -11.19 -6.78 3.26
C ASN A 259 -9.86 -6.73 4.00
N ASN A 260 -8.90 -5.91 3.57
CA ASN A 260 -7.66 -5.73 4.31
C ASN A 260 -7.13 -4.33 4.11
N LYS A 261 -6.39 -3.85 5.11
CA LYS A 261 -5.50 -2.71 4.95
C LYS A 261 -4.52 -3.00 3.79
N GLU A 262 -4.20 -2.00 2.97
CA GLU A 262 -3.28 -2.13 1.85
C GLU A 262 -2.01 -1.30 2.10
N TRP A 263 -0.84 -1.92 1.96
CA TRP A 263 0.45 -1.24 2.02
C TRP A 263 0.70 -0.36 0.80
N MET A 264 1.13 0.88 1.04
CA MET A 264 1.65 1.78 0.01
C MET A 264 3.18 1.79 0.03
N PHE A 265 3.81 2.21 -1.06
CA PHE A 265 5.25 2.41 -1.13
C PHE A 265 5.74 3.47 -0.12
N ASP A 266 4.95 4.51 0.07
CA ASP A 266 5.25 5.75 0.75
C ASP A 266 5.52 5.56 2.25
N TRP A 267 6.51 6.30 2.74
CA TRP A 267 6.61 6.60 4.17
C TRP A 267 5.49 7.55 4.57
N TYR A 268 4.97 7.40 5.78
CA TYR A 268 3.93 8.26 6.30
C TYR A 268 4.54 9.52 6.92
N ASP A 269 4.01 10.67 6.51
CA ASP A 269 4.19 11.96 7.17
C ASP A 269 2.84 12.71 7.12
N ALA A 270 2.39 13.17 8.29
CA ALA A 270 1.12 13.85 8.46
C ALA A 270 1.07 15.21 7.75
N ASN A 271 2.22 15.84 7.49
CA ASN A 271 2.31 17.12 6.81
C ASN A 271 2.70 17.01 5.33
N TYR A 272 2.89 15.79 4.80
CA TYR A 272 3.42 15.59 3.44
C TYR A 272 2.59 16.31 2.38
N TYR A 273 1.25 16.28 2.47
CA TYR A 273 0.38 16.91 1.46
C TYR A 273 0.61 18.42 1.30
N LYS A 274 1.10 19.11 2.34
CA LYS A 274 1.43 20.55 2.27
C LYS A 274 2.64 20.86 1.40
N ASN A 275 3.54 19.88 1.25
CA ASN A 275 4.83 20.03 0.54
C ASN A 275 5.06 18.90 -0.49
N SER A 276 3.98 18.23 -0.91
CA SER A 276 4.03 17.07 -1.79
C SER A 276 4.61 17.43 -3.15
N GLU A 277 5.45 16.56 -3.72
CA GLU A 277 5.89 16.72 -5.09
C GLU A 277 4.70 16.61 -6.05
N ILE A 278 4.62 17.53 -7.01
CA ILE A 278 3.50 17.54 -7.96
C ILE A 278 3.55 16.32 -8.89
N LYS A 279 4.72 15.92 -9.38
CA LYS A 279 4.84 14.85 -10.37
C LYS A 279 5.28 13.53 -9.73
N ASN A 280 4.45 12.50 -9.87
CA ASN A 280 4.69 11.15 -9.34
C ASN A 280 5.21 11.14 -7.90
N PRO A 281 4.49 11.74 -6.92
CA PRO A 281 4.89 11.74 -5.53
C PRO A 281 5.07 10.32 -4.98
N LYS A 282 6.05 10.16 -4.10
CA LYS A 282 6.44 8.86 -3.49
C LYS A 282 6.52 8.92 -1.96
N GLY A 283 6.02 10.00 -1.37
CA GLY A 283 6.18 10.26 0.05
C GLY A 283 7.57 10.80 0.39
N PRO A 284 7.82 11.10 1.67
CA PRO A 284 9.14 11.48 2.16
C PRO A 284 10.14 10.33 1.98
N ASN A 285 11.43 10.67 1.87
CA ASN A 285 12.51 9.70 1.65
C ASN A 285 12.68 8.68 2.80
N SER A 286 12.24 9.03 4.01
CA SER A 286 12.31 8.20 5.21
C SER A 286 11.15 8.51 6.16
N GLY A 287 10.82 7.56 7.02
CA GLY A 287 9.84 7.73 8.09
C GLY A 287 9.89 6.57 9.07
N GLU A 288 9.05 6.66 10.11
CA GLU A 288 8.88 5.60 11.09
C GLU A 288 7.81 4.58 10.65
N TYR A 289 6.73 5.10 10.05
CA TYR A 289 5.58 4.31 9.64
C TYR A 289 5.38 4.35 8.14
N LYS A 290 4.78 3.29 7.58
CA LYS A 290 4.37 3.25 6.17
C LYS A 290 2.91 3.65 6.02
N VAL A 291 2.57 4.27 4.89
CA VAL A 291 1.18 4.61 4.56
C VAL A 291 0.39 3.32 4.32
N VAL A 292 -0.84 3.34 4.81
CA VAL A 292 -1.83 2.27 4.66
C VAL A 292 -3.16 2.85 4.18
N ARG A 293 -3.82 2.15 3.25
CA ARG A 293 -5.15 2.49 2.69
C ARG A 293 -6.12 1.32 2.85
N SER A 294 -7.35 1.46 2.35
CA SER A 294 -8.42 0.46 2.51
C SER A 294 -8.72 0.15 3.98
N SER A 295 -9.52 -0.87 4.33
CA SER A 295 -9.87 -1.19 5.72
C SER A 295 -9.88 -2.68 6.01
N LEU A 296 -9.94 -3.04 7.29
CA LEU A 296 -10.30 -4.41 7.69
C LEU A 296 -11.74 -4.76 7.23
N PRO A 297 -12.11 -6.05 7.21
CA PRO A 297 -13.45 -6.49 6.86
C PRO A 297 -14.49 -5.83 7.75
N GLN A 298 -15.41 -5.07 7.16
CA GLN A 298 -16.44 -4.36 7.90
C GLN A 298 -17.70 -4.16 7.06
N GLY A 299 -18.84 -3.97 7.74
CA GLY A 299 -20.09 -3.62 7.09
C GLY A 299 -20.10 -2.16 6.59
N GLY A 300 -21.07 -1.84 5.75
CA GLY A 300 -21.21 -0.53 5.10
C GLY A 300 -21.33 0.65 6.05
N ASP A 301 -21.92 0.49 7.23
CA ASP A 301 -22.06 1.60 8.19
C ASP A 301 -20.69 2.11 8.66
N ASN A 302 -19.76 1.18 8.93
CA ASN A 302 -18.38 1.49 9.29
C ASN A 302 -17.57 1.96 8.08
N ALA A 303 -17.77 1.35 6.90
CA ALA A 303 -17.08 1.75 5.68
C ALA A 303 -17.43 3.17 5.24
N LYS A 304 -18.70 3.57 5.40
CA LYS A 304 -19.21 4.87 5.00
C LYS A 304 -18.72 6.03 5.88
N HIS A 305 -18.56 5.82 7.17
CA HIS A 305 -18.22 6.92 8.10
C HIS A 305 -16.79 6.87 8.63
N GLY A 306 -15.93 6.06 8.01
CA GLY A 306 -14.57 5.85 8.49
C GLY A 306 -13.64 5.32 7.41
N GLU A 307 -13.07 4.15 7.65
CA GLU A 307 -11.90 3.67 6.94
C GLU A 307 -12.11 3.28 5.45
N GLY A 308 -13.36 3.27 4.96
CA GLY A 308 -13.67 2.93 3.57
C GLY A 308 -13.55 4.11 2.60
N ILE A 309 -13.33 5.32 3.11
CA ILE A 309 -13.21 6.53 2.30
C ILE A 309 -11.85 6.57 1.59
N ASN A 310 -11.88 6.86 0.28
CA ASN A 310 -10.74 6.79 -0.62
C ASN A 310 -9.55 7.65 -0.24
N PHE A 311 -9.73 8.67 0.59
CA PHE A 311 -8.72 9.68 0.98
C PHE A 311 -8.42 9.67 2.49
N VAL A 312 -8.90 8.68 3.23
CA VAL A 312 -8.46 8.43 4.62
C VAL A 312 -7.06 7.85 4.57
N ARG A 313 -6.15 8.51 5.29
CA ARG A 313 -4.76 8.08 5.45
C ARG A 313 -4.64 7.32 6.75
N LYS A 314 -3.93 6.19 6.70
CA LYS A 314 -3.52 5.46 7.89
C LYS A 314 -2.03 5.19 7.83
N LYS A 315 -1.49 4.79 8.97
CA LYS A 315 -0.10 4.42 9.11
C LYS A 315 0.04 3.14 9.92
N ALA A 316 1.08 2.37 9.66
CA ALA A 316 1.42 1.20 10.45
C ALA A 316 2.93 0.96 10.46
N ASP A 317 3.41 0.25 11.50
CA ASP A 317 4.80 -0.18 11.59
C ASP A 317 5.11 -1.08 10.37
N PRO A 318 6.19 -0.81 9.61
CA PRO A 318 6.54 -1.61 8.43
C PRO A 318 6.77 -3.10 8.72
N LYS A 319 7.03 -3.49 9.98
CA LYS A 319 7.14 -4.88 10.43
C LYS A 319 5.79 -5.56 10.64
N ALA A 320 4.68 -4.81 10.51
CA ALA A 320 3.32 -5.28 10.73
C ALA A 320 3.13 -5.94 12.11
N VAL A 321 3.59 -5.28 13.16
CA VAL A 321 3.45 -5.78 14.53
C VAL A 321 2.44 -4.98 15.33
N SER A 322 1.84 -5.61 16.34
CA SER A 322 0.96 -4.95 17.32
C SER A 322 1.42 -5.27 18.74
N GLU A 323 1.38 -4.27 19.62
CA GLU A 323 1.65 -4.47 21.05
C GLU A 323 0.33 -4.77 21.77
N GLY A 324 0.25 -5.92 22.43
CA GLY A 324 -0.91 -6.27 23.24
C GLY A 324 -0.92 -5.52 24.57
N THR A 325 -2.05 -5.60 25.28
CA THR A 325 -2.20 -5.03 26.64
C THR A 325 -1.24 -5.63 27.67
N ASP A 326 -0.66 -6.80 27.36
CA ASP A 326 0.37 -7.48 28.14
C ASP A 326 1.80 -7.06 27.76
N GLY A 327 1.96 -6.04 26.90
CA GLY A 327 3.26 -5.56 26.41
C GLY A 327 3.93 -6.51 25.41
N LYS A 328 3.27 -7.60 25.00
CA LYS A 328 3.85 -8.53 24.03
C LYS A 328 3.59 -8.05 22.61
N ILE A 329 4.66 -8.01 21.83
CA ILE A 329 4.61 -7.75 20.39
C ILE A 329 4.13 -9.02 19.68
N ARG A 330 3.10 -8.89 18.86
CA ARG A 330 2.49 -9.96 18.07
C ARG A 330 2.56 -9.60 16.59
N ASP A 331 2.71 -10.61 15.74
CA ASP A 331 2.56 -10.45 14.29
C ASP A 331 1.11 -10.07 13.96
N ALA A 332 0.94 -9.03 13.17
CA ALA A 332 -0.33 -8.53 12.67
C ALA A 332 -0.36 -8.51 11.14
N SER A 333 0.58 -9.19 10.47
CA SER A 333 0.71 -9.24 9.00
C SER A 333 -0.58 -9.69 8.31
N GLU A 334 -1.37 -10.56 8.93
CA GLU A 334 -2.67 -11.02 8.38
C GLU A 334 -3.65 -9.88 8.09
N SER A 335 -3.51 -8.74 8.77
CA SER A 335 -4.35 -7.55 8.59
C SER A 335 -3.92 -6.69 7.41
N PHE A 336 -2.70 -6.88 6.88
CA PHE A 336 -2.13 -6.04 5.84
C PHE A 336 -1.84 -6.82 4.57
N SER A 337 -2.53 -6.40 3.52
CA SER A 337 -2.42 -6.89 2.16
C SER A 337 -1.78 -5.85 1.25
N PHE A 338 -1.71 -6.15 -0.03
CA PHE A 338 -1.08 -5.28 -1.01
C PHE A 338 -1.49 -5.62 -2.43
N ARG A 339 -1.20 -4.67 -3.33
CA ARG A 339 -1.27 -4.80 -4.79
C ARG A 339 0.09 -4.45 -5.37
N CYS A 340 0.32 -4.82 -6.62
CA CYS A 340 1.56 -4.49 -7.31
C CYS A 340 1.29 -3.59 -8.50
N THR A 341 2.20 -2.64 -8.72
CA THR A 341 2.11 -1.59 -9.73
C THR A 341 3.37 -1.59 -10.58
N ALA A 342 3.24 -1.44 -11.89
CA ALA A 342 4.31 -1.40 -12.89
C ALA A 342 4.49 0.00 -13.49
#